data_AF-A0A259SQM2-F1
#
_entry.id   AF-A0A259SQM2-F1
#
_cell.length_a   1.000
_cell.length_b   1.000
_cell.length_c   1.000
_cell.angle_alpha   90.00
_cell.angle_beta   90.00
_cell.angle_gamma   90.00
#
_symmetry.space_group_name_H-M   'P 1'
#
loop_
_entity.id
_entity.type
_entity.pdbx_description
1 polymer ?
#
loop_
_entity_poly.entity_id
_entity_poly.type
_entity_poly.pdbx_seq_one_letter_code
_entity_poly.pdbx_strand_id
1 'polypeptide(L)'
;MALSNKDKISRGFDALGRGLRPFVDQHLGGSAPQGDWVALMEARDAQRHGSAREYSADDPRFLLKVLTEEWRAFGGELSRMTQTYASELRDVGNRFAHGAAFTTDDTTRALDTMERLLTDVHAPEQAAVVSGLRVEHQRAAFEEQTKRTVRAAVGTVSTPGTGLKPWRDVITPHDDVARGQF
;
A
#
# COMPACT_ATOMS: atom_id res chain seq x y z
N MET A 1 1.59 6.07 16.75
CA MET A 1 0.29 6.08 16.04
C MET A 1 0.38 5.07 14.91
N ALA A 2 -0.68 4.34 14.60
CA ALA A 2 -0.70 3.46 13.43
C ALA A 2 -0.64 4.30 12.14
N LEU A 3 0.19 3.88 11.18
CA LEU A 3 0.33 4.57 9.89
C LEU A 3 -0.96 4.48 9.08
N SER A 4 -1.38 5.59 8.48
CA SER A 4 -2.49 5.56 7.52
C SER A 4 -2.08 4.80 6.25
N ASN A 5 -3.07 4.38 5.45
CA ASN A 5 -2.81 3.74 4.16
C ASN A 5 -1.96 4.63 3.24
N LYS A 6 -2.23 5.95 3.23
CA LYS A 6 -1.46 6.92 2.48
C LYS A 6 -0.01 6.99 2.97
N ASP A 7 0.23 6.99 4.28
CA ASP A 7 1.59 7.03 4.83
C ASP A 7 2.40 5.79 4.45
N LYS A 8 1.75 4.61 4.44
CA LYS A 8 2.41 3.38 4.00
C LYS A 8 2.77 3.41 2.52
N ILE A 9 1.85 3.88 1.67
CA ILE A 9 2.10 4.07 0.23
C ILE A 9 3.22 5.09 0.00
N SER A 10 3.22 6.20 0.73
CA SER A 10 4.27 7.22 0.64
C SER A 10 5.64 6.63 0.97
N ARG A 11 5.77 5.91 2.10
CA ARG A 11 7.02 5.22 2.47
C ARG A 11 7.44 4.17 1.46
N GLY A 12 6.48 3.48 0.85
CA GLY A 12 6.71 2.53 -0.24
C GLY A 12 7.28 3.23 -1.47
N PHE A 13 6.72 4.37 -1.88
CA PHE A 13 7.24 5.19 -2.97
C PHE A 13 8.64 5.76 -2.67
N ASP A 14 8.93 6.15 -1.43
CA ASP A 14 10.26 6.60 -1.04
C ASP A 14 11.30 5.47 -1.20
N ALA A 15 10.96 4.24 -0.78
CA ALA A 15 11.81 3.07 -0.99
C ALA A 15 11.94 2.73 -2.48
N LEU A 16 10.85 2.84 -3.24
CA LEU A 16 10.83 2.63 -4.67
C LEU A 16 11.78 3.59 -5.39
N GLY A 17 11.71 4.89 -5.09
CA GLY A 17 12.58 5.90 -5.69
C GLY A 17 14.06 5.60 -5.46
N ARG A 18 14.43 5.28 -4.21
CA ARG A 18 15.81 4.89 -3.87
C ARG A 18 16.29 3.64 -4.59
N GLY A 19 15.40 2.66 -4.84
CA GLY A 19 15.77 1.42 -5.53
C GLY A 19 15.83 1.58 -7.04
N LEU A 20 14.95 2.38 -7.63
CA LEU A 20 14.90 2.62 -9.07
C LEU A 20 16.00 3.56 -9.56
N ARG A 21 16.43 4.54 -8.74
CA ARG A 21 17.38 5.57 -9.16
C ARG A 21 18.70 4.99 -9.71
N PRO A 22 19.42 4.11 -8.98
CA PRO A 22 20.68 3.56 -9.50
C PRO A 22 20.49 2.74 -10.79
N PHE A 23 19.39 2.01 -10.89
CA PHE A 23 19.05 1.22 -12.07
C PHE A 23 18.83 2.12 -13.30
N VAL A 24 18.04 3.19 -13.16
CA VAL A 24 17.80 4.13 -14.26
C VAL A 24 19.08 4.88 -14.65
N ASP A 25 19.87 5.33 -13.67
CA ASP A 25 21.15 6.00 -13.92
C ASP A 25 22.10 5.11 -14.73
N GLN A 26 22.20 3.82 -14.39
CA GLN A 26 23.06 2.88 -15.10
C GLN A 26 22.65 2.70 -16.58
N HIS A 27 21.34 2.60 -16.86
CA HIS A 27 20.86 2.30 -18.21
C HIS A 27 20.74 3.54 -19.11
N LEU A 28 20.45 4.71 -18.54
CA LEU A 28 20.31 5.94 -19.33
C LEU A 28 21.55 6.82 -19.32
N GLY A 29 22.41 6.72 -18.29
CA GLY A 29 23.61 7.56 -18.17
C GLY A 29 24.56 7.45 -19.36
N GLY A 30 24.70 6.25 -19.95
CA GLY A 30 25.53 6.05 -21.16
C GLY A 30 24.95 6.63 -22.45
N SER A 31 23.65 6.92 -22.48
CA SER A 31 22.94 7.42 -23.67
C SER A 31 22.79 8.95 -23.68
N ALA A 32 23.07 9.61 -22.56
CA ALA A 32 22.86 11.04 -22.38
C ALA A 32 24.16 11.85 -22.54
N PRO A 33 24.13 13.02 -23.21
CA PRO A 33 25.25 13.95 -23.20
C PRO A 33 25.65 14.28 -21.76
N GLN A 34 26.93 14.08 -21.42
CA GLN A 34 27.49 14.33 -20.08
C GLN A 34 26.85 13.48 -18.96
N GLY A 35 26.10 12.43 -19.30
CA GLY A 35 25.41 11.58 -18.32
C GLY A 35 24.13 12.19 -17.74
N ASP A 36 23.73 13.40 -18.18
CA ASP A 36 22.52 14.07 -17.71
C ASP A 36 21.29 13.64 -18.51
N TRP A 37 20.81 12.43 -18.20
CA TRP A 37 19.62 11.89 -18.82
C TRP A 37 18.35 12.62 -18.39
N VAL A 38 18.36 13.33 -17.25
CA VAL A 38 17.22 14.12 -16.77
C VAL A 38 16.97 15.29 -17.70
N ALA A 39 18.01 16.09 -17.99
CA ALA A 39 17.89 17.19 -18.94
C ALA A 39 17.47 16.72 -20.35
N LEU A 40 17.92 15.53 -20.77
CA LEU A 40 17.46 14.91 -22.02
C LEU A 40 15.95 14.62 -22.00
N MET A 41 15.45 14.06 -20.90
CA MET A 41 14.01 13.82 -20.71
C MET A 41 13.20 15.11 -20.66
N GLU A 42 13.68 16.14 -19.96
CA GLU A 42 13.04 17.46 -19.91
C GLU A 42 12.96 18.12 -21.29
N ALA A 43 14.06 18.12 -22.05
CA ALA A 43 14.10 18.66 -23.40
C ALA A 43 13.13 17.93 -24.34
N ARG A 44 13.07 16.60 -24.25
CA ARG A 44 12.14 15.77 -25.04
C ARG A 44 10.68 16.06 -24.68
N ASP A 45 10.38 16.20 -23.38
CA ASP A 45 9.03 16.51 -22.90
C ASP A 45 8.60 17.91 -23.33
N ALA A 46 9.50 18.89 -23.27
CA ALA A 46 9.27 20.25 -23.75
C ALA A 46 8.99 20.29 -25.25
N GLN A 47 9.73 19.51 -26.06
CA GLN A 47 9.47 19.38 -27.49
C GLN A 47 8.11 18.75 -27.78
N ARG A 48 7.70 17.75 -26.98
CA ARG A 48 6.44 17.02 -27.18
C ARG A 48 5.20 17.78 -26.71
N HIS A 49 5.32 18.51 -25.60
CA HIS A 49 4.19 19.13 -24.90
C HIS A 49 4.20 20.66 -24.94
N GLY A 50 5.22 21.28 -25.52
CA GLY A 50 5.33 22.74 -25.67
C GLY A 50 5.54 23.49 -24.36
N SER A 51 5.86 22.81 -23.26
CA SER A 51 6.10 23.42 -21.95
C SER A 51 7.30 22.76 -21.28
N ALA A 52 8.20 23.59 -20.74
CA ALA A 52 9.30 23.11 -19.91
C ALA A 52 8.74 22.59 -18.59
N ARG A 53 9.24 21.44 -18.16
CA ARG A 53 8.95 20.85 -16.85
C ARG A 53 10.28 20.46 -16.22
N GLU A 54 10.40 20.76 -14.93
CA GLU A 54 11.53 20.33 -14.14
C GLU A 54 11.22 18.95 -13.54
N TYR A 55 12.18 18.04 -13.63
CA TYR A 55 12.10 16.71 -13.07
C TYR A 55 13.22 16.49 -12.06
N SER A 56 12.90 15.75 -11.00
CA SER A 56 13.89 15.25 -10.07
C SER A 56 14.06 13.75 -10.29
N ALA A 57 15.30 13.31 -10.45
CA ALA A 57 15.59 11.88 -10.51
C ALA A 57 15.41 11.17 -9.15
N ASP A 58 15.14 11.91 -8.07
CA ASP A 58 14.70 11.33 -6.79
C ASP A 58 13.17 11.20 -6.69
N ASP A 59 12.41 11.73 -7.67
CA ASP A 59 10.95 11.55 -7.71
C ASP A 59 10.60 10.16 -8.25
N PRO A 60 10.01 9.26 -7.43
CA PRO A 60 9.62 7.93 -7.88
C PRO A 60 8.60 7.96 -9.02
N ARG A 61 7.74 8.98 -9.10
CA ARG A 61 6.75 9.09 -10.20
C ARG A 61 7.44 9.44 -11.52
N PHE A 62 8.48 10.25 -11.48
CA PHE A 62 9.31 10.53 -12.63
C PHE A 62 10.10 9.29 -13.07
N LEU A 63 10.72 8.57 -12.13
CA LEU A 63 11.41 7.30 -12.46
C LEU A 63 10.45 6.27 -13.09
N LEU A 64 9.23 6.16 -12.58
CA LEU A 64 8.18 5.32 -13.19
C LEU A 64 7.78 5.80 -14.60
N LYS A 65 7.71 7.12 -14.83
CA LYS A 65 7.50 7.68 -16.17
C LYS A 65 8.58 7.17 -17.12
N VAL A 66 9.85 7.31 -16.72
CA VAL A 66 11.02 6.95 -17.52
C VAL A 66 10.99 5.46 -17.88
N LEU A 67 10.73 4.58 -16.91
CA LEU A 67 10.62 3.14 -17.14
C LEU A 67 9.54 2.79 -18.18
N THR A 68 8.41 3.50 -18.16
CA THR A 68 7.29 3.25 -19.07
C THR A 68 7.47 3.87 -20.46
N GLU A 69 8.07 5.05 -20.56
CA GLU A 69 8.22 5.78 -21.81
C GLU A 69 9.49 5.36 -22.58
N GLU A 70 10.59 5.11 -21.86
CA GLU A 70 11.87 4.64 -22.40
C GLU A 70 12.02 3.11 -22.34
N TRP A 71 10.91 2.37 -22.35
CA TRP A 71 10.89 0.91 -22.17
C TRP A 71 11.88 0.13 -23.05
N ARG A 72 12.22 0.66 -24.23
CA ARG A 72 13.21 0.05 -25.14
C ARG A 72 14.62 0.06 -24.57
N ALA A 73 14.99 1.11 -23.82
CA ALA A 73 16.28 1.18 -23.13
C ALA A 73 16.43 0.10 -22.06
N PHE A 74 15.31 -0.39 -21.54
CA PHE A 74 15.24 -1.43 -20.51
C PHE A 74 14.88 -2.81 -21.05
N GLY A 75 14.71 -2.98 -22.37
CA GLY A 75 14.14 -4.21 -22.95
C GLY A 75 14.99 -5.47 -22.77
N GLY A 76 16.29 -5.32 -22.48
CA GLY A 76 17.19 -6.44 -22.15
C GLY A 76 17.11 -6.89 -20.69
N GLU A 77 16.63 -6.02 -19.80
CA GLU A 77 16.63 -6.26 -18.35
C GLU A 77 15.23 -6.46 -17.79
N LEU A 78 14.25 -5.70 -18.29
CA LEU A 78 12.89 -5.73 -17.81
C LEU A 78 11.98 -6.54 -18.73
N SER A 79 11.36 -7.54 -18.15
CA SER A 79 10.31 -8.30 -18.82
C SER A 79 9.09 -7.42 -19.12
N ARG A 80 8.25 -7.86 -20.05
CA ARG A 80 6.96 -7.19 -20.33
C ARG A 80 6.06 -7.12 -19.08
N MET A 81 6.13 -8.13 -18.22
CA MET A 81 5.38 -8.16 -16.95
C MET A 81 5.87 -7.06 -16.01
N THR A 82 7.19 -6.88 -15.88
CA THR A 82 7.81 -5.84 -15.05
C THR A 82 7.44 -4.44 -15.53
N GLN A 83 7.37 -4.23 -16.85
CA GLN A 83 6.90 -2.96 -17.44
C GLN A 83 5.42 -2.68 -17.10
N THR A 84 4.59 -3.73 -16.99
CA THR A 84 3.21 -3.60 -16.50
C THR A 84 3.16 -3.18 -15.04
N TYR A 85 4.06 -3.68 -14.19
CA TYR A 85 4.17 -3.21 -12.80
C TYR A 85 4.51 -1.73 -12.71
N ALA A 86 5.45 -1.25 -13.53
CA ALA A 86 5.78 0.18 -13.60
C ALA A 86 4.57 1.04 -14.03
N SER A 87 3.82 0.56 -15.04
CA SER A 87 2.59 1.24 -15.49
C SER A 87 1.52 1.29 -14.40
N GLU A 88 1.28 0.19 -13.70
CA GLU A 88 0.34 0.14 -12.58
C GLU A 88 0.73 1.11 -11.46
N LEU A 89 2.02 1.15 -11.09
CA LEU A 89 2.51 2.06 -10.05
C LEU A 89 2.47 3.52 -10.47
N ARG A 90 2.59 3.82 -11.76
CA ARG A 90 2.38 5.17 -12.29
C ARG A 90 0.94 5.63 -12.07
N ASP A 91 -0.04 4.76 -12.27
CA ASP A 91 -1.45 5.05 -11.97
C ASP A 91 -1.70 5.23 -10.47
N VAL A 92 -1.10 4.38 -9.63
CA VAL A 92 -1.13 4.54 -8.16
C VAL A 92 -0.53 5.89 -7.75
N GLY A 93 0.62 6.27 -8.31
CA GLY A 93 1.28 7.54 -8.03
C GLY A 93 0.45 8.75 -8.48
N ASN A 94 -0.24 8.65 -9.61
CA ASN A 94 -1.18 9.68 -10.07
C ASN A 94 -2.37 9.81 -9.11
N ARG A 95 -3.01 8.70 -8.73
CA ARG A 95 -4.08 8.71 -7.71
C ARG A 95 -3.61 9.34 -6.40
N PHE A 96 -2.40 9.01 -5.96
CA PHE A 96 -1.80 9.54 -4.74
C PHE A 96 -1.62 11.06 -4.80
N ALA A 97 -1.07 11.58 -5.91
CA ALA A 97 -0.87 13.01 -6.10
C ALA A 97 -2.18 13.80 -6.21
N HIS A 98 -3.26 13.17 -6.69
CA HIS A 98 -4.61 13.74 -6.68
C HIS A 98 -5.33 13.58 -5.33
N GLY A 99 -4.66 13.07 -4.30
CA GLY A 99 -5.22 12.97 -2.95
C GLY A 99 -6.25 11.87 -2.77
N ALA A 100 -6.34 10.90 -3.69
CA ALA A 100 -7.32 9.81 -3.63
C ALA A 100 -7.23 9.02 -2.31
N ALA A 101 -8.37 8.48 -1.87
CA ALA A 101 -8.39 7.50 -0.78
C ALA A 101 -7.89 6.13 -1.28
N PHE A 102 -7.22 5.40 -0.40
CA PHE A 102 -6.74 4.04 -0.67
C PHE A 102 -7.35 3.08 0.33
N THR A 103 -7.97 2.02 -0.18
CA THR A 103 -8.49 0.92 0.62
C THR A 103 -7.36 0.03 1.15
N THR A 104 -7.67 -0.89 2.05
CA THR A 104 -6.73 -1.91 2.53
C THR A 104 -6.20 -2.76 1.37
N ASP A 105 -7.06 -3.12 0.42
CA ASP A 105 -6.70 -3.95 -0.73
C ASP A 105 -5.86 -3.16 -1.73
N ASP A 106 -6.23 -1.91 -2.02
CA ASP A 106 -5.43 -1.02 -2.87
C ASP A 106 -4.01 -0.86 -2.32
N THR A 107 -3.90 -0.65 -0.99
CA THR A 107 -2.61 -0.49 -0.30
C THR A 107 -1.79 -1.76 -0.36
N THR A 108 -2.42 -2.92 -0.15
CA THR A 108 -1.76 -4.23 -0.23
C THR A 108 -1.23 -4.47 -1.65
N ARG A 109 -2.07 -4.20 -2.66
CA ARG A 109 -1.71 -4.36 -4.07
C ARG A 109 -0.58 -3.44 -4.47
N ALA A 110 -0.64 -2.16 -4.10
CA ALA A 110 0.41 -1.19 -4.39
C ALA A 110 1.76 -1.64 -3.81
N LEU A 111 1.80 -2.07 -2.54
CA LEU A 111 3.03 -2.53 -1.89
C LEU A 111 3.57 -3.84 -2.51
N ASP A 112 2.71 -4.79 -2.88
CA ASP A 112 3.12 -6.01 -3.59
C ASP A 112 3.73 -5.68 -4.96
N THR A 113 3.08 -4.81 -5.74
CA THR A 113 3.58 -4.40 -7.06
C THR A 113 4.91 -3.64 -6.95
N MET A 114 5.10 -2.80 -5.92
CA MET A 114 6.37 -2.14 -5.61
C MET A 114 7.49 -3.15 -5.29
N GLU A 115 7.20 -4.13 -4.42
CA GLU A 115 8.16 -5.17 -4.03
C GLU A 115 8.62 -6.01 -5.23
N ARG A 116 7.68 -6.40 -6.10
CA ARG A 116 8.00 -7.14 -7.34
C ARG A 116 8.87 -6.33 -8.29
N LEU A 117 8.52 -5.08 -8.54
CA LEU A 117 9.33 -4.21 -9.41
C LEU A 117 10.74 -4.01 -8.84
N LEU A 118 10.87 -3.78 -7.52
CA LEU A 118 12.16 -3.65 -6.85
C LEU A 118 13.01 -4.92 -6.92
N THR A 119 12.37 -6.08 -6.84
CA THR A 119 13.04 -7.37 -7.00
C THR A 119 13.57 -7.52 -8.43
N ASP A 120 12.76 -7.20 -9.45
CA ASP A 120 13.14 -7.32 -10.86
C ASP A 120 14.26 -6.35 -11.26
N VAL A 121 14.35 -5.17 -10.62
CA VAL A 121 15.48 -4.22 -10.82
C VAL A 121 16.69 -4.50 -9.92
N HIS A 122 16.72 -5.65 -9.23
CA HIS A 122 17.81 -6.06 -8.35
C HIS A 122 18.09 -5.07 -7.19
N ALA A 123 17.03 -4.52 -6.59
CA ALA A 123 17.08 -3.63 -5.41
C ALA A 123 16.56 -4.33 -4.13
N PRO A 124 17.25 -5.36 -3.61
CA PRO A 124 16.73 -6.25 -2.56
C PRO A 124 16.54 -5.54 -1.21
N GLU A 125 17.37 -4.56 -0.87
CA GLU A 125 17.24 -3.82 0.40
C GLU A 125 15.94 -3.02 0.43
N GLN A 126 15.62 -2.33 -0.66
CA GLN A 126 14.41 -1.54 -0.81
C GLN A 126 13.19 -2.45 -0.94
N ALA A 127 13.32 -3.59 -1.65
CA ALA A 127 12.26 -4.61 -1.72
C ALA A 127 11.92 -5.13 -0.32
N ALA A 128 12.91 -5.41 0.53
CA ALA A 128 12.70 -5.86 1.91
C ALA A 128 11.98 -4.81 2.77
N VAL A 129 12.30 -3.52 2.60
CA VAL A 129 11.58 -2.42 3.27
C VAL A 129 10.10 -2.42 2.89
N VAL A 130 9.79 -2.51 1.60
CA VAL A 130 8.41 -2.55 1.10
C VAL A 130 7.68 -3.82 1.56
N SER A 131 8.36 -4.97 1.56
CA SER A 131 7.83 -6.24 2.05
C SER A 131 7.44 -6.14 3.54
N GLY A 132 8.28 -5.51 4.36
CA GLY A 132 7.99 -5.23 5.77
C GLY A 132 6.74 -4.36 5.96
N LEU A 133 6.61 -3.28 5.17
CA LEU A 133 5.41 -2.43 5.17
C LEU A 133 4.15 -3.22 4.79
N ARG A 134 4.25 -4.12 3.80
CA ARG A 134 3.15 -4.96 3.34
C ARG A 134 2.69 -5.95 4.40
N VAL A 135 3.63 -6.67 5.02
CA VAL A 135 3.33 -7.65 6.08
C VAL A 135 2.70 -6.97 7.28
N GLU A 136 3.23 -5.83 7.71
CA GLU A 136 2.65 -5.07 8.82
C GLU A 136 1.24 -4.55 8.49
N HIS A 137 1.03 -4.06 7.27
CA HIS A 137 -0.28 -3.64 6.79
C HIS A 137 -1.31 -4.77 6.80
N GLN A 138 -0.93 -5.94 6.27
CA GLN A 138 -1.79 -7.12 6.25
C GLN A 138 -2.11 -7.61 7.66
N ARG A 139 -1.13 -7.64 8.56
CA ARG A 139 -1.35 -8.01 9.97
C ARG A 139 -2.39 -7.10 10.61
N ALA A 140 -2.21 -5.78 10.49
CA ALA A 140 -3.14 -4.81 11.06
C ALA A 140 -4.55 -4.93 10.47
N ALA A 141 -4.66 -5.19 9.16
CA ALA A 141 -5.93 -5.41 8.49
C ALA A 141 -6.66 -6.66 9.00
N PHE A 142 -5.95 -7.77 9.15
CA PHE A 142 -6.53 -9.00 9.68
C PHE A 142 -6.96 -8.85 11.13
N GLU A 143 -6.15 -8.20 11.97
CA GLU A 143 -6.54 -7.90 13.36
C GLU A 143 -7.82 -7.07 13.43
N GLU A 144 -7.96 -6.04 12.60
CA GLU A 144 -9.17 -5.21 12.56
C GLU A 144 -10.38 -6.00 12.06
N GLN A 145 -10.19 -6.84 11.04
CA GLN A 145 -11.25 -7.71 10.54
C GLN A 145 -11.69 -8.72 11.62
N THR A 146 -10.76 -9.33 12.35
CA THR A 146 -11.06 -10.23 13.46
C THR A 146 -11.84 -9.51 14.56
N LYS A 147 -11.39 -8.31 14.98
CA LYS A 147 -12.11 -7.50 15.98
C LYS A 147 -13.53 -7.17 15.53
N ARG A 148 -13.70 -6.81 14.25
CA ARG A 148 -15.02 -6.51 13.68
C ARG A 148 -15.92 -7.75 13.66
N THR A 149 -15.40 -8.89 13.24
CA THR A 149 -16.14 -10.16 13.24
C THR A 149 -16.53 -10.59 14.66
N VAL A 150 -15.62 -10.51 15.63
CA VAL A 150 -15.91 -10.85 17.03
C VAL A 150 -16.98 -9.92 17.62
N ARG A 151 -16.87 -8.60 17.39
CA ARG A 151 -17.90 -7.63 17.83
C ARG A 151 -19.26 -7.92 17.20
N ALA A 152 -19.31 -8.24 15.91
CA ALA A 152 -20.54 -8.61 15.23
C ALA A 152 -21.14 -9.90 15.81
N ALA A 153 -20.31 -10.91 16.07
CA ALA A 153 -20.75 -12.17 16.68
C ALA A 153 -21.32 -11.97 18.09
N VAL A 154 -20.65 -11.19 18.94
CA VAL A 154 -21.13 -10.86 20.29
C VAL A 154 -22.43 -10.06 20.24
N GLY A 155 -22.58 -9.12 19.30
CA GLY A 155 -23.81 -8.36 19.09
C GLY A 155 -24.99 -9.21 18.59
N THR A 156 -24.74 -10.32 17.91
CA THR A 156 -25.77 -11.29 17.48
C THR A 156 -26.11 -12.34 18.54
N VAL A 157 -25.31 -12.49 19.59
CA VAL A 157 -25.70 -13.30 20.75
C VAL A 157 -26.73 -12.49 21.54
N SER A 158 -28.01 -12.75 21.27
CA SER A 158 -29.09 -12.41 22.19
C SER A 158 -28.81 -13.17 23.48
N THR A 159 -28.30 -12.49 24.51
CA THR A 159 -28.25 -13.04 25.86
C THR A 159 -29.67 -13.48 26.24
N PRO A 160 -29.96 -14.78 26.42
CA PRO A 160 -31.25 -15.20 26.93
C PRO A 160 -31.40 -14.60 28.33
N GLY A 161 -32.23 -13.57 28.48
CA GLY A 161 -32.34 -12.85 29.75
C GLY A 161 -32.66 -11.35 29.65
N THR A 162 -32.44 -10.69 28.52
CA THR A 162 -32.87 -9.30 28.33
C THR A 162 -34.38 -9.26 28.09
N GLY A 163 -35.16 -9.32 29.17
CA GLY A 163 -36.63 -9.35 29.17
C GLY A 163 -37.25 -10.46 30.04
N LEU A 164 -36.45 -11.39 30.56
CA LEU A 164 -36.93 -12.38 31.53
C LEU A 164 -36.93 -11.74 32.92
N LYS A 165 -38.05 -11.87 33.64
CA LYS A 165 -38.11 -11.46 35.03
C LYS A 165 -37.12 -12.28 35.85
N PRO A 166 -36.46 -11.69 36.87
CA PRO A 166 -35.65 -12.41 37.84
C PRO A 166 -36.38 -13.66 38.34
N TRP A 167 -35.67 -14.77 38.58
CA TRP A 167 -36.29 -16.02 39.03
C TRP A 167 -37.13 -15.85 40.31
N ARG A 168 -36.78 -14.89 41.15
CA ARG A 168 -37.52 -14.52 42.37
C ARG A 168 -38.91 -13.94 42.09
N ASP A 169 -39.11 -13.35 40.91
CA ASP A 169 -40.39 -12.78 40.47
C ASP A 169 -41.25 -13.81 39.71
N VAL A 170 -40.69 -14.98 39.40
CA VAL A 170 -41.34 -16.06 38.63
C VAL A 170 -41.66 -17.26 39.54
N ILE A 171 -40.82 -17.50 40.54
CA ILE A 171 -40.93 -18.65 41.45
C ILE A 171 -41.13 -18.13 42.87
N THR A 172 -42.27 -18.46 43.46
CA THR A 172 -42.52 -18.26 44.88
C THR A 172 -41.69 -19.27 45.67
N PRO A 173 -40.82 -18.84 46.59
CA PRO A 173 -40.09 -19.75 47.47
C PRO A 173 -41.06 -20.62 48.26
N HIS A 174 -40.65 -21.84 48.58
CA HIS A 174 -41.40 -22.69 49.50
C HIS A 174 -41.46 -22.03 50.90
N ASP A 175 -42.53 -22.34 51.63
CA ASP A 175 -43.01 -21.56 52.78
C ASP A 175 -42.04 -21.62 54.00
N ASP A 176 -41.21 -22.65 54.05
CA ASP A 176 -40.10 -22.86 54.99
C ASP A 176 -38.90 -21.94 54.70
N VAL A 177 -38.50 -21.83 53.43
CA VAL A 177 -37.43 -20.94 52.95
C VAL A 177 -37.85 -19.47 53.09
N ALA A 178 -39.12 -19.17 52.80
CA ALA A 178 -39.67 -17.82 52.97
C ALA A 178 -39.68 -17.37 54.44
N ARG A 179 -39.86 -18.31 55.38
CA ARG A 179 -39.91 -18.04 56.83
C ARG A 179 -38.57 -18.17 57.56
N GLY A 180 -37.49 -18.48 56.85
CA GLY A 180 -36.17 -18.67 57.47
C GLY A 180 -36.07 -19.94 58.32
N GLN A 181 -36.93 -20.94 58.06
CA GLN A 181 -37.03 -22.20 58.80
C GLN A 181 -36.28 -23.31 58.06
N PHE A 182 -34.97 -23.12 57.89
CA PHE A 182 -34.03 -24.09 57.31
C PHE A 182 -32.94 -24.47 58.31
#